data_AF-A0AAU5WMT1-F1
#
_entry.id   AF-A0AAU5WMT1-F1
#
_cell.length_a   1.000
_cell.length_b   1.000
_cell.length_c   1.000
_cell.angle_alpha   90.00
_cell.angle_beta   90.00
_cell.angle_gamma   90.00
#
_symmetry.space_group_name_H-M   'P 1'
#
loop_
_entity.id
_entity.type
_entity.pdbx_description
1 polymer ?
#
loop_
_entity_poly.entity_id
_entity_poly.type
_entity_poly.pdbx_seq_one_letter_code
_entity_poly.pdbx_strand_id
1 'polypeptide(L)'
;MITREFVLERSRAMFAASPSAGGRPVEVGVYEFDLGFVVWPVEPPPADWSRPPGTVGGSVLVLDRQTGSAGVFPRLAAPVVAEMYRKQQAGG
;
A
#
# COMPACT_ATOMS: atom_id res chain seq x y z
N MET A 1 -18.82 -3.17 -4.59
CA MET A 1 -17.83 -3.91 -3.78
C MET A 1 -16.64 -4.22 -4.66
N ILE A 2 -15.45 -3.72 -4.33
CA ILE A 2 -14.25 -3.98 -5.14
C ILE A 2 -13.70 -5.39 -4.86
N THR A 3 -13.13 -6.04 -5.87
CA THR A 3 -12.51 -7.36 -5.75
C THR A 3 -11.02 -7.24 -5.42
N ARG A 4 -10.44 -8.31 -4.87
CA ARG A 4 -8.99 -8.39 -4.61
C ARG A 4 -8.16 -8.24 -5.89
N GLU A 5 -8.65 -8.75 -7.02
CA GLU A 5 -8.01 -8.62 -8.33
C GLU A 5 -7.97 -7.15 -8.78
N PHE A 6 -9.10 -6.44 -8.70
CA PHE A 6 -9.17 -5.02 -9.00
C PHE A 6 -8.21 -4.20 -8.11
N VAL A 7 -8.14 -4.56 -6.83
CA VAL A 7 -7.20 -3.95 -5.87
C VAL A 7 -5.76 -4.15 -6.31
N LEU A 8 -5.38 -5.37 -6.68
CA LEU A 8 -4.01 -5.70 -7.12
C LEU A 8 -3.63 -4.93 -8.39
N GLU A 9 -4.48 -4.95 -9.41
CA GLU A 9 -4.23 -4.26 -10.68
C GLU A 9 -4.08 -2.75 -10.47
N ARG A 10 -5.02 -2.13 -9.75
CA ARG A 10 -5.01 -0.70 -9.47
C ARG A 10 -3.79 -0.30 -8.65
N SER A 11 -3.46 -1.07 -7.63
CA SER A 11 -2.32 -0.80 -6.75
C SER A 11 -1.00 -0.92 -7.51
N ARG A 12 -0.87 -1.93 -8.38
CA ARG A 12 0.32 -2.11 -9.22
C ARG A 12 0.53 -0.91 -10.14
N ALA A 13 -0.54 -0.41 -10.76
CA ALA A 13 -0.48 0.79 -11.60
C ALA A 13 -0.06 2.03 -10.79
N MET A 14 -0.64 2.23 -9.60
CA MET A 14 -0.28 3.35 -8.71
C MET A 14 1.19 3.29 -8.28
N PHE A 15 1.67 2.13 -7.84
CA PHE A 15 3.06 2.00 -7.41
C PHE A 15 4.06 2.07 -8.57
N ALA A 16 3.73 1.52 -9.74
CA ALA A 16 4.58 1.62 -10.93
C ALA A 16 4.75 3.08 -11.42
N ALA A 17 3.73 3.92 -11.22
CA ALA A 17 3.80 5.34 -11.53
C ALA A 17 4.60 6.16 -10.49
N SER A 18 4.95 5.59 -9.33
CA SER A 18 5.73 6.28 -8.30
C SER A 18 7.19 6.45 -8.73
N PRO A 19 7.83 7.61 -8.45
CA PRO A 19 9.25 7.83 -8.72
C PRO A 19 10.15 6.73 -8.12
N SER A 20 9.76 6.21 -6.95
CA SER A 20 10.51 5.16 -6.24
C SER A 20 10.54 3.80 -6.97
N ALA A 21 9.60 3.54 -7.90
CA ALA A 21 9.60 2.30 -8.66
C ALA A 21 10.73 2.25 -9.70
N GLY A 22 11.21 3.41 -10.17
CA GLY A 22 12.27 3.49 -11.18
C GLY A 22 11.93 2.74 -12.47
N GLY A 23 10.65 2.67 -12.85
CA GLY A 23 10.17 1.97 -14.05
C GLY A 23 10.15 0.43 -13.95
N ARG A 24 10.40 -0.16 -12.78
CA ARG A 24 10.41 -1.61 -12.58
C ARG A 24 9.02 -2.15 -12.22
N PRO A 25 8.70 -3.42 -12.58
CA PRO A 25 7.51 -4.09 -12.06
C PRO A 25 7.54 -4.11 -10.52
N VAL A 26 6.48 -3.60 -9.90
CA VAL A 26 6.33 -3.60 -8.44
C VAL A 26 5.44 -4.77 -8.04
N GLU A 27 5.95 -5.63 -7.16
CA GLU A 27 5.12 -6.62 -6.48
C GLU A 27 4.31 -5.91 -5.38
N VAL A 28 3.05 -6.30 -5.22
CA VAL A 28 2.12 -5.63 -4.29
C VAL A 28 1.72 -6.61 -3.20
N GLY A 29 2.05 -6.25 -1.96
CA GLY A 29 1.51 -6.91 -0.78
C GLY A 29 0.10 -6.41 -0.51
N VAL A 30 -0.80 -7.31 -0.13
CA VAL A 30 -2.21 -7.00 0.14
C VAL A 30 -2.63 -7.65 1.45
N TYR A 31 -3.30 -6.85 2.27
CA TYR A 31 -3.99 -7.28 3.49
C TYR A 31 -5.45 -6.84 3.40
N GLU A 32 -6.38 -7.79 3.38
CA GLU A 32 -7.82 -7.53 3.35
C GLU A 32 -8.39 -7.43 4.77
N PHE A 33 -9.32 -6.50 4.98
CA PHE A 33 -10.06 -6.32 6.23
C PHE A 33 -11.51 -5.91 5.95
N ASP A 34 -12.33 -5.76 6.99
CA ASP A 34 -13.77 -5.54 6.89
C ASP A 34 -14.18 -4.29 6.08
N LEU A 35 -13.42 -3.18 6.16
CA LEU A 35 -13.73 -1.95 5.42
C LEU A 35 -12.96 -1.80 4.10
N GLY A 36 -12.00 -2.69 3.78
CA GLY A 36 -11.12 -2.43 2.65
C GLY A 36 -9.88 -3.30 2.57
N PHE A 37 -8.85 -2.73 1.93
CA PHE A 37 -7.58 -3.38 1.70
C PHE A 37 -6.44 -2.43 2.03
N VAL A 38 -5.44 -2.89 2.78
CA VAL A 38 -4.16 -2.22 2.91
C VAL A 38 -3.22 -2.81 1.86
N VAL A 39 -2.58 -1.96 1.07
CA VAL A 39 -1.66 -2.37 0.00
C VAL A 39 -0.34 -1.63 0.11
N TRP A 40 0.75 -2.31 -0.21
CA TRP A 40 2.09 -1.77 -0.14
C TRP A 40 2.99 -2.33 -1.24
N PRO A 41 4.00 -1.58 -1.69
CA PRO A 41 5.00 -2.14 -2.59
C PRO A 41 5.89 -3.11 -1.79
N VAL A 42 6.10 -4.31 -2.32
CA VAL A 42 7.11 -5.24 -1.81
C VAL A 42 8.44 -4.82 -2.42
N GLU A 43 9.37 -4.40 -1.57
CA GLU A 43 10.71 -4.05 -2.01
C GLU A 43 11.57 -5.30 -2.12
N PRO A 44 12.32 -5.46 -3.22
CA PRO A 44 13.31 -6.52 -3.30
C PRO A 44 14.39 -6.30 -2.24
N PRO A 45 15.05 -7.36 -1.77
CA PRO A 45 16.20 -7.21 -0.89
C PRO A 45 17.26 -6.33 -1.57
N PRO A 46 17.94 -5.44 -0.81
CA PRO A 46 19.03 -4.65 -1.35
C PRO A 46 20.13 -5.55 -1.89
N ALA A 47 20.72 -5.14 -3.01
CA ALA A 47 21.85 -5.85 -3.63
C ALA A 47 23.10 -5.88 -2.72
N ASP A 48 23.24 -4.88 -1.85
CA ASP A 48 24.35 -4.73 -0.92
C ASP A 48 23.85 -4.15 0.41
N TRP A 49 23.85 -4.97 1.46
CA TRP A 49 23.44 -4.59 2.82
C TRP A 49 24.44 -3.67 3.53
N SER A 50 25.66 -3.53 3.01
CA SER A 50 26.67 -2.61 3.56
C SER A 50 26.40 -1.15 3.19
N ARG A 51 25.55 -0.90 2.18
CA ARG A 51 25.17 0.44 1.75
C ARG A 51 23.83 0.85 2.37
N PRO A 52 23.70 2.12 2.78
CA PRO A 52 22.40 2.62 3.21
C PRO A 52 21.40 2.58 2.05
N PRO A 53 20.10 2.41 2.34
CA PRO A 53 19.07 2.42 1.32
C PRO A 53 19.02 3.79 0.62
N GLY A 54 18.83 3.79 -0.70
CA GLY A 54 18.74 5.03 -1.50
C GLY A 54 17.49 5.87 -1.22
N THR A 55 16.52 5.34 -0.49
CA THR A 55 15.33 6.06 -0.02
C THR A 55 14.97 5.55 1.37
N VAL A 56 14.66 6.48 2.28
CA VAL A 56 14.23 6.16 3.65
C VAL A 56 12.76 6.54 3.80
N GLY A 57 11.98 5.64 4.39
CA GLY A 57 10.54 5.83 4.58
C GLY A 57 9.70 5.30 3.43
N GLY A 58 8.39 5.50 3.53
CA GLY A 58 7.42 5.11 2.51
C GLY A 58 6.00 5.29 3.00
N SER A 59 5.06 5.02 2.12
CA SER A 59 3.63 5.04 2.44
C SER A 59 3.01 3.71 2.06
N VAL A 60 1.90 3.39 2.72
CA VAL A 60 0.97 2.36 2.26
C VAL A 60 -0.33 3.02 1.83
N LEU A 61 -1.12 2.31 1.03
CA LEU A 61 -2.43 2.80 0.61
C LEU A 61 -3.52 1.96 1.27
N VAL A 62 -4.62 2.61 1.60
CA VAL A 62 -5.87 1.94 1.97
C VAL A 62 -6.88 2.15 0.87
N LEU A 63 -7.42 1.05 0.32
CA LEU A 63 -8.50 1.07 -0.65
C LEU A 63 -9.83 0.72 0.04
N ASP A 64 -10.77 1.65 0.01
CA ASP A 64 -12.10 1.49 0.59
C ASP A 64 -12.92 0.45 -0.19
N ARG A 65 -13.56 -0.49 0.50
CA ARG A 65 -14.26 -1.61 -0.13
C ARG A 65 -15.51 -1.18 -0.92
N GLN A 66 -16.19 -0.12 -0.47
CA GLN A 66 -17.47 0.31 -1.02
C GLN A 66 -17.28 1.23 -2.22
N THR A 67 -16.42 2.22 -2.06
CA THR A 67 -16.18 3.31 -3.02
C THR A 67 -14.99 3.06 -3.93
N GLY A 68 -14.04 2.22 -3.52
CA GLY A 68 -12.77 2.06 -4.23
C GLY A 68 -11.84 3.28 -4.13
N SER A 69 -12.11 4.21 -3.23
CA SER A 69 -11.24 5.36 -2.97
C SER A 69 -9.93 4.92 -2.31
N ALA A 70 -8.83 5.58 -2.65
CA ALA A 70 -7.51 5.32 -2.08
C ALA A 70 -7.10 6.43 -1.10
N GLY A 71 -6.71 6.06 0.13
CA GLY A 71 -6.10 6.94 1.12
C GLY A 71 -4.62 6.60 1.34
N VAL A 72 -3.79 7.61 1.58
CA VAL A 72 -2.34 7.43 1.86
C VAL A 72 -2.12 7.40 3.36
N PHE A 73 -1.40 6.38 3.85
CA PHE A 73 -1.11 6.17 5.26
C PHE A 73 0.41 6.02 5.49
N PRO A 74 0.91 6.33 6.70
CA PRO A 74 2.29 6.04 7.07
C PRO A 74 2.58 4.54 6.95
N ARG A 75 3.83 4.21 6.60
CA ARG A 75 4.24 2.81 6.45
C ARG A 75 4.42 2.11 7.81
N LEU A 76 3.30 1.58 8.30
CA LEU A 76 3.19 0.75 9.49
C LEU A 76 2.69 -0.66 9.11
N ALA A 77 2.66 -1.58 10.08
CA ALA A 77 2.08 -2.91 9.88
C ALA A 77 0.62 -2.80 9.41
N ALA A 78 0.23 -3.62 8.43
CA ALA A 78 -1.09 -3.53 7.80
C ALA A 78 -2.28 -3.58 8.80
N PRO A 79 -2.28 -4.41 9.85
CA PRO A 79 -3.33 -4.38 10.86
C PRO A 79 -3.43 -3.04 11.60
N VAL A 80 -2.30 -2.39 11.88
CA VAL A 80 -2.27 -1.07 12.53
C VAL A 80 -2.89 -0.01 11.63
N VAL A 81 -2.57 -0.04 10.34
CA VAL A 81 -3.15 0.89 9.35
C VAL A 81 -4.65 0.65 9.18
N ALA A 82 -5.09 -0.61 9.19
CA ALA A 82 -6.52 -0.93 9.17
C ALA A 82 -7.25 -0.36 10.40
N GLU A 83 -6.67 -0.45 11.59
CA GLU A 83 -7.21 0.19 12.80
C GLU A 83 -7.26 1.72 12.68
N MET A 84 -6.21 2.35 12.13
CA MET A 84 -6.20 3.80 11.88
C MET A 84 -7.33 4.21 10.94
N TYR A 85 -7.54 3.43 9.87
CA TYR A 85 -8.62 3.67 8.92
C TYR A 85 -10.01 3.55 9.56
N ARG A 86 -10.24 2.52 10.39
CA ARG A 86 -11.49 2.36 11.15
C ARG A 86 -11.77 3.56 12.04
N LYS A 87 -10.76 4.06 12.75
CA LYS A 87 -10.88 5.25 13.60
C LYS A 87 -11.20 6.50 12.79
N GLN A 88 -10.58 6.66 11.62
CA GLN A 88 -10.86 7.79 10.73
C GLN A 88 -12.31 7.76 10.21
N GLN A 89 -12.84 6.58 9.87
CA GLN A 89 -14.22 6.43 9.42
C GLN A 89 -15.25 6.61 10.54
N ALA A 90 -14.92 6.22 11.77
CA ALA A 90 -15.80 6.36 12.92
C ALA A 90 -15.90 7.81 13.47
N GLY A 91 -14.94 8.67 13.12
CA GLY A 91 -14.93 10.08 13.50
C GLY A 91 -15.43 11.04 12.40
N GLY A 92 -15.92 10.50 11.28
CA GLY A 92 -16.47 11.25 10.15
C GLY A 92 -17.99 11.40 10.20
#